data_AF-A0A2S7WTX2-F1
#
_entry.id   AF-A0A2S7WTX2-F1
#
_cell.length_a   1.000
_cell.length_b   1.000
_cell.length_c   1.000
_cell.angle_alpha   90.00
_cell.angle_beta   90.00
_cell.angle_gamma   90.00
#
_symmetry.space_group_name_H-M   'P 1'
#
loop_
_entity.id
_entity.type
_entity.pdbx_description
1 polymer ?
#
loop_
_entity_poly.entity_id
_entity_poly.type
_entity_poly.pdbx_seq_one_letter_code
_entity_poly.pdbx_strand_id
1 'polypeptide(L)' 'MNIKNSILNFIGLFTIVFVITSIIRKINRKTETKIISENALKVISDKHKAEKIRESIEQYHKNNKWDETKINTYL' A
#
# COMPACT_ATOMS: atom_id res chain seq x y z
N MET A 1 -10.58 45.02 -20.17
CA MET A 1 -9.89 44.11 -19.23
C MET A 1 -8.62 43.62 -19.92
N ASN A 2 -7.44 43.98 -19.42
CA ASN A 2 -6.17 43.71 -20.11
C ASN A 2 -5.89 42.20 -20.15
N ILE A 3 -5.93 41.62 -21.36
CA ILE A 3 -5.71 40.18 -21.63
C ILE A 3 -4.41 39.68 -20.96
N LYS A 4 -3.37 40.52 -20.93
CA LYS A 4 -2.10 40.22 -20.23
C LYS A 4 -2.27 39.94 -18.74
N ASN A 5 -3.12 40.69 -18.04
CA ASN A 5 -3.39 40.47 -16.62
C ASN A 5 -4.22 39.20 -16.38
N SER A 6 -5.12 38.89 -17.32
CA SER A 6 -5.93 37.68 -17.26
C SER A 6 -5.08 36.42 -17.43
N ILE A 7 -4.09 36.46 -18.33
CA ILE A 7 -3.13 35.36 -18.55
C ILE A 7 -2.23 35.19 -17.32
N LEU A 8 -1.73 36.28 -16.74
CA LEU A 8 -0.87 36.22 -15.56
C LEU A 8 -1.59 35.59 -14.36
N ASN A 9 -2.86 35.95 -14.15
CA ASN A 9 -3.69 35.39 -13.09
C ASN A 9 -3.98 33.90 -13.32
N PHE A 10 -4.22 33.50 -14.57
CA PHE A 10 -4.45 32.10 -14.92
C PHE A 10 -3.21 31.23 -14.67
N ILE A 11 -2.03 31.71 -15.06
CA ILE A 11 -0.76 31.01 -14.81
C ILE A 11 -0.52 30.86 -13.31
N GLY A 12 -0.74 31.92 -12.54
CA GLY A 12 -0.61 31.88 -11.07
C GLY A 12 -1.52 30.83 -10.44
N LEU A 13 -2.80 30.79 -10.84
CA LEU A 13 -3.74 29.80 -10.36
C LEU A 13 -3.33 28.37 -10.74
N PHE A 14 -2.87 28.17 -11.97
CA PHE A 14 -2.41 26.88 -12.47
C PHE A 14 -1.19 26.36 -11.69
N THR A 15 -0.23 27.24 -11.39
CA THR A 15 0.94 26.88 -10.58
C THR A 15 0.55 26.43 -9.18
N ILE A 16 -0.40 27.12 -8.53
CA ILE A 16 -0.86 26.74 -7.19
C ILE A 16 -1.50 25.35 -7.19
N VAL A 17 -2.39 25.08 -8.16
CA VAL A 17 -3.04 23.76 -8.30
C VAL A 17 -2.00 22.67 -8.58
N PHE A 18 -1.02 22.94 -9.43
CA PHE A 18 0.05 21.99 -9.75
C PHE A 18 0.92 21.65 -8.53
N VAL A 19 1.24 22.65 -7.69
CA VAL A 19 2.01 22.43 -6.45
C VAL A 19 1.21 21.58 -5.46
N ILE A 20 -0.07 21.91 -5.24
CA ILE A 20 -0.96 21.18 -4.33
C ILE A 20 -1.06 19.70 -4.75
N THR A 21 -1.37 19.44 -6.02
CA THR A 21 -1.49 18.07 -6.55
C THR A 21 -0.18 17.29 -6.47
N SER A 22 0.97 17.95 -6.69
CA SER A 22 2.29 17.33 -6.55
C SER A 22 2.62 16.93 -5.11
N ILE A 23 2.25 17.76 -4.13
CA ILE A 23 2.42 17.45 -2.71
C ILE A 23 1.51 16.30 -2.30
N ILE A 24 0.23 16.34 -2.67
CA ILE A 24 -0.72 15.25 -2.40
C ILE A 24 -0.21 13.93 -3.01
N ARG A 25 0.24 13.94 -4.27
CA ARG A 25 0.79 12.75 -4.93
C ARG A 25 2.05 12.24 -4.24
N LYS A 26 2.91 13.12 -3.72
CA LYS A 26 4.12 12.76 -2.97
C LYS A 26 3.80 12.16 -1.61
N ILE A 27 2.78 12.67 -0.92
CA ILE A 27 2.27 12.11 0.34
C ILE A 27 1.65 10.73 0.06
N ASN A 28 0.76 10.64 -0.92
CA ASN A 28 0.09 9.39 -1.29
C ASN A 28 1.06 8.29 -1.73
N ARG A 29 2.14 8.64 -2.44
CA ARG A 29 3.22 7.69 -2.80
C ARG A 29 3.98 7.15 -1.59
N LYS A 30 4.13 7.95 -0.53
CA LYS A 30 4.77 7.51 0.72
C LYS A 30 3.81 6.73 1.62
N THR A 31 2.50 6.85 1.40
CA THR A 31 1.46 6.07 2.08
C THR A 31 1.01 4.83 1.30
N GLU A 32 1.76 4.41 0.27
CA GLU A 32 1.76 3.00 -0.21
C GLU A 32 2.38 2.06 0.84
N THR A 33 2.16 2.35 2.13
CA THR A 33 2.37 1.49 3.28
C THR A 33 1.28 0.43 3.37
N LYS A 34 0.87 -0.17 2.24
CA LYS A 34 0.37 -1.55 2.28
C LYS A 34 1.59 -2.46 2.43
N ILE A 35 2.23 -2.36 3.60
CA ILE A 35 3.30 -3.28 4.02
C ILE A 35 2.77 -4.72 3.99
N ILE A 36 1.45 -4.86 4.18
CA ILE A 36 0.70 -6.11 4.11
C ILE A 36 -0.24 -6.02 2.89
N SER A 37 -0.13 -6.96 1.96
CA SER A 37 -1.04 -7.08 0.82
C SER A 37 -2.47 -7.30 1.32
N GLU A 38 -3.50 -6.94 0.53
CA GLU A 38 -4.89 -7.18 0.94
C GLU A 38 -5.19 -8.65 1.23
N ASN A 39 -4.54 -9.56 0.50
CA ASN A 39 -4.67 -10.99 0.73
C ASN A 39 -4.03 -11.40 2.06
N ALA A 40 -2.83 -10.89 2.36
CA ALA A 40 -2.20 -11.12 3.66
C ALA A 40 -3.05 -10.54 4.80
N LEU A 41 -3.69 -9.38 4.60
CA LEU A 41 -4.60 -8.77 5.58
C LEU A 41 -5.84 -9.64 5.82
N LYS A 42 -6.45 -10.19 4.77
CA LYS A 42 -7.61 -11.11 4.89
C LYS A 42 -7.24 -12.38 5.65
N VAL A 43 -6.07 -12.92 5.38
CA VAL A 43 -5.60 -14.17 5.97
C VAL A 43 -5.24 -14.01 7.45
N ILE A 44 -4.59 -12.90 7.85
CA ILE A 44 -4.31 -12.63 9.27
C ILE A 44 -5.55 -12.19 10.06
N SER A 45 -6.58 -11.65 9.39
CA SER A 45 -7.84 -11.26 10.04
C SER A 45 -8.72 -12.47 10.39
N ASP A 46 -8.51 -13.61 9.72
CA ASP A 46 -9.15 -14.88 10.06
C ASP A 46 -8.28 -15.61 11.10
N LYS A 47 -8.78 -15.69 12.33
CA LYS A 47 -8.07 -16.31 13.46
C LYS A 47 -7.61 -17.73 13.16
N HIS A 48 -8.43 -18.53 12.48
CA HIS A 48 -8.12 -19.93 12.19
C HIS A 48 -7.02 -20.05 11.13
N LYS A 49 -7.07 -19.21 10.08
CA LYS A 49 -6.01 -19.18 9.06
C LYS A 49 -4.69 -18.64 9.61
N ALA A 50 -4.75 -17.60 10.43
CA ALA A 50 -3.58 -17.03 11.09
C ALA A 50 -2.86 -18.07 11.98
N GLU A 51 -3.63 -18.87 12.72
CA GLU A 51 -3.09 -19.95 13.57
C GLU A 51 -2.40 -21.04 12.74
N LYS A 52 -2.97 -21.44 11.60
CA LYS A 52 -2.35 -22.41 10.67
C LYS A 52 -1.06 -21.91 10.03
N ILE A 53 -0.99 -20.62 9.69
CA ILE A 53 0.24 -20.02 9.18
C ILE A 53 1.31 -19.97 10.27
N ARG A 54 0.93 -19.60 11.49
CA ARG A 54 1.85 -19.59 12.64
C ARG A 54 2.40 -20.98 12.92
N GLU A 55 1.55 -22.02 12.92
CA GLU A 55 1.99 -23.42 13.05
C GLU A 55 2.99 -23.80 11.95
N SER A 56 2.74 -23.40 10.70
CA SER A 56 3.63 -23.71 9.57
C SER A 56 5.00 -23.03 9.71
N ILE A 57 5.03 -21.77 10.16
CA ILE A 57 6.28 -21.04 10.46
C ILE A 57 7.03 -21.71 11.62
N GLU A 58 6.31 -22.15 12.65
CA GLU A 58 6.92 -22.82 13.80
C GLU A 58 7.52 -24.19 13.42
N GLN A 59 6.84 -24.95 12.55
CA GLN A 59 7.37 -26.20 12.00
C GLN A 59 8.62 -25.97 11.15
N TYR A 60 8.67 -24.88 10.38
CA TYR A 60 9.88 -24.49 9.67
C TYR A 60 11.04 -24.19 10.61
N HIS A 61 10.82 -23.41 11.68
CA HIS A 61 11.87 -23.14 12.66
C HIS A 61 12.37 -24.40 13.38
N LYS A 62 11.52 -25.41 13.55
CA LYS A 62 11.90 -26.68 14.18
C LYS A 62 12.65 -27.61 13.22
N ASN A 63 12.22 -27.68 11.96
CA ASN A 63 12.64 -28.73 11.04
C ASN A 63 13.52 -28.22 9.87
N ASN A 64 13.72 -26.90 9.76
CA ASN A 64 14.36 -26.19 8.64
C ASN A 64 13.81 -26.57 7.26
N LYS A 65 12.58 -27.07 7.20
CA LYS A 65 11.90 -27.49 5.97
C LYS A 65 10.60 -26.73 5.81
N TRP A 66 10.45 -26.09 4.67
CA TRP A 66 9.25 -25.35 4.32
C TRP A 66 8.25 -26.29 3.63
N ASP A 67 7.04 -26.39 4.16
CA ASP A 67 5.97 -27.21 3.59
C ASP A 67 5.01 -26.30 2.80
N GLU A 68 5.41 -26.01 1.56
CA GLU A 68 4.70 -25.08 0.65
C GLU A 68 3.25 -25.50 0.40
N THR A 69 2.99 -26.81 0.38
CA THR A 69 1.67 -27.42 0.18
C THR A 69 0.67 -26.99 1.26
N LYS A 70 1.11 -26.91 2.52
CA LYS A 70 0.22 -26.49 3.62
C LYS A 70 -0.11 -25.02 3.54
N ILE A 71 0.86 -24.17 3.24
CA ILE A 71 0.67 -22.72 3.25
C ILE A 71 -0.22 -22.25 2.10
N ASN A 72 -0.05 -22.83 0.90
CA ASN A 72 -0.89 -22.52 -0.26
C ASN A 72 -2.36 -22.94 -0.10
N THR A 73 -2.68 -23.80 0.86
CA THR A 73 -4.08 -24.17 1.17
C THR A 73 -4.80 -23.07 1.96
N TYR A 74 -4.06 -22.18 2.64
CA TYR A 74 -4.61 -21.17 3.53
C TYR A 74 -4.52 -19.73 2.99
N LEU A 75 -3.72 -19.52 1.94
CA LEU A 75 -3.60 -18.27 1.18
C LEU A 75 -4.73 -18.15 0.14
#